data_AF-A0A8H8A0U3-F1
#
_entry.id   AF-A0A8H8A0U3-F1
#
_cell.length_a   1.000
_cell.length_b   1.000
_cell.length_c   1.000
_cell.angle_alpha   90.00
_cell.angle_beta   90.00
_cell.angle_gamma   90.00
#
_symmetry.space_group_name_H-M   'P 1'
#
loop_
_entity.id
_entity.type
_entity.pdbx_description
1 polymer ?
#
loop_
_entity_poly.entity_id
_entity_poly.type
_entity_poly.pdbx_seq_one_letter_code
_entity_poly.pdbx_strand_id
1 'polypeptide(L)'
;ALWADAGTTGITETTFHIGDLVYRLFDVGGQRSERKKWIHCFENVTAIIFLVAISEYDQVLIEDESVNRMQEALTLFDSICNSRWFVSTSLILFLNKVDLFKEKLSVSPLSKSFPNYTGDNLFEPAADYILHRFVSLNRSDTKHVYTHFTCATDTLQIKFVMAAVNDIIVHENLRQAGLLG
;
A
#
# COMPACT_ATOMS: atom_id res chain seq x y z
N ALA A 1 14.36 -2.92 6.09
CA ALA A 1 13.58 -3.13 7.32
C ALA A 1 14.00 -2.09 8.34
N LEU A 2 13.16 -1.07 8.64
CA LEU A 2 13.34 -0.18 9.81
C LEU A 2 12.17 0.83 10.00
N TRP A 3 10.92 0.56 9.60
CA TRP A 3 9.81 1.53 9.85
C TRP A 3 8.43 0.91 10.11
N ALA A 4 8.31 -0.39 10.33
CA ALA A 4 7.00 -1.04 10.49
C ALA A 4 6.91 -2.03 11.66
N ASP A 5 7.83 -1.94 12.62
CA ASP A 5 7.74 -2.72 13.86
C ASP A 5 7.99 -1.76 15.04
N ALA A 6 7.04 -1.70 15.97
CA ALA A 6 6.92 -0.77 17.10
C ALA A 6 6.35 0.64 16.79
N GLY A 7 5.01 0.73 16.71
CA GLY A 7 4.26 1.82 17.35
C GLY A 7 4.61 3.27 16.98
N THR A 8 4.72 3.61 15.70
CA THR A 8 4.75 5.03 15.31
C THR A 8 3.42 5.68 15.73
N THR A 9 3.52 6.70 16.58
CA THR A 9 2.39 7.53 17.01
C THR A 9 2.60 8.94 16.49
N GLY A 10 1.52 9.62 16.12
CA GLY A 10 1.59 10.94 15.51
C GLY A 10 1.94 10.92 14.01
N ILE A 11 2.41 12.07 13.54
CA ILE A 11 2.82 12.32 12.16
C ILE A 11 4.28 12.78 12.20
N THR A 12 5.16 12.09 11.49
CA THR A 12 6.57 12.47 11.37
C THR A 12 6.84 12.91 9.95
N GLU A 13 7.45 14.09 9.78
CA GLU A 13 7.88 14.59 8.47
C GLU A 13 9.39 14.38 8.29
N THR A 14 9.78 13.80 7.17
CA THR A 14 11.18 13.68 6.76
C THR A 14 11.36 14.31 5.39
N THR A 15 12.31 15.24 5.28
CA THR A 15 12.65 15.90 4.01
C THR A 15 14.02 15.43 3.53
N PHE A 16 14.10 15.04 2.26
CA PHE A 16 15.36 14.62 1.64
C PHE A 16 15.44 15.03 0.18
N HIS A 17 16.67 15.11 -0.33
CA HIS A 17 16.98 15.53 -1.70
C HIS A 17 17.45 14.34 -2.51
N ILE A 18 16.95 14.21 -3.74
CA ILE A 18 17.45 13.27 -4.74
C ILE A 18 17.59 14.02 -6.06
N GLY A 19 18.84 14.25 -6.48
CA GLY A 19 19.13 15.19 -7.55
C GLY A 19 18.59 16.58 -7.20
N ASP A 20 17.84 17.19 -8.12
CA ASP A 20 17.25 18.53 -7.94
C ASP A 20 15.86 18.50 -7.29
N LEU A 21 15.31 17.30 -7.03
CA LEU A 21 13.98 17.14 -6.43
C LEU A 21 14.05 17.07 -4.91
N VAL A 22 13.11 17.76 -4.27
CA VAL A 22 12.91 17.75 -2.81
C VAL A 22 11.70 16.87 -2.50
N TYR A 23 11.94 15.81 -1.72
CA TYR A 23 10.91 14.89 -1.27
C TYR A 23 10.54 15.20 0.18
N ARG A 24 9.24 15.30 0.44
CA ARG A 24 8.66 15.43 1.78
C ARG A 24 7.84 14.18 2.07
N LEU A 25 8.35 13.33 2.95
CA LEU A 25 7.70 12.10 3.37
C LEU A 25 7.00 12.32 4.71
N PHE A 26 5.71 12.02 4.76
CA PHE A 26 4.92 12.04 5.98
C PHE A 26 4.66 10.59 6.41
N ASP A 27 5.30 10.15 7.49
CA ASP A 27 4.99 8.88 8.13
C ASP A 27 3.86 9.08 9.13
N VAL A 28 2.80 8.30 8.99
CA VAL A 28 1.58 8.40 9.80
C VAL A 28 1.37 7.10 10.56
N GLY A 29 1.04 7.20 11.84
CA GLY A 29 0.73 6.02 12.65
C GLY A 29 -0.38 5.18 12.01
N GLY A 30 -0.12 3.88 11.82
CA GLY A 30 -1.04 2.95 11.14
C GLY A 30 -2.20 2.44 12.01
N GLN A 31 -2.12 2.62 13.33
CA GLN A 31 -3.12 2.14 14.29
C GLN A 31 -4.46 2.87 14.12
N ARG A 32 -5.56 2.17 14.39
CA ARG A 32 -6.93 2.73 14.26
C ARG A 32 -7.12 4.04 15.05
N SER A 33 -6.52 4.14 16.24
CA SER A 33 -6.53 5.33 17.09
C SER A 33 -5.88 6.57 16.44
N GLU A 34 -4.89 6.35 15.57
CA GLU A 34 -4.10 7.41 14.94
C GLU A 34 -4.73 7.93 13.64
N ARG A 35 -5.62 7.16 13.00
CA ARG A 35 -6.19 7.49 11.67
C ARG A 35 -6.97 8.81 11.63
N LYS A 36 -7.53 9.26 12.76
CA LYS A 36 -8.19 10.57 12.86
C LYS A 36 -7.22 11.73 12.59
N LYS A 37 -5.93 11.54 12.83
CA LYS A 37 -4.88 12.54 12.64
C LYS A 37 -4.43 12.65 11.18
N TRP A 38 -4.73 11.65 10.35
CA TRP A 38 -4.27 11.60 8.96
C TRP A 38 -4.79 12.77 8.12
N ILE A 39 -5.93 13.36 8.50
CA ILE A 39 -6.51 14.54 7.83
C ILE A 39 -5.51 15.71 7.74
N HIS A 40 -4.55 15.81 8.66
CA HIS A 40 -3.50 16.82 8.63
C HIS A 40 -2.52 16.64 7.46
N CYS A 41 -2.52 15.48 6.81
CA CYS A 41 -1.68 15.16 5.66
C CYS A 41 -2.43 15.21 4.33
N PHE A 42 -3.70 15.64 4.28
CA PHE A 42 -4.58 15.43 3.11
C PHE A 42 -4.45 16.49 2.00
N GLU A 43 -3.66 17.54 2.18
CA GLU A 43 -3.50 18.59 1.18
C GLU A 43 -2.28 18.37 0.27
N ASN A 44 -2.50 18.38 -1.04
CA ASN A 44 -1.48 18.41 -2.10
C ASN A 44 -0.44 17.27 -2.06
N VAL A 45 -0.84 16.08 -1.59
CA VAL A 45 0.02 14.90 -1.66
C VAL A 45 0.09 14.37 -3.10
N THR A 46 1.31 14.22 -3.63
CA THR A 46 1.56 13.65 -4.97
C THR A 46 1.12 12.19 -5.06
N ALA A 47 1.49 11.39 -4.06
CA ALA A 47 1.19 9.97 -4.01
C ALA A 47 1.06 9.47 -2.57
N ILE A 48 0.20 8.49 -2.35
CA ILE A 48 0.11 7.77 -1.07
C ILE A 48 0.80 6.43 -1.21
N ILE A 49 1.72 6.13 -0.29
CA ILE A 49 2.35 4.82 -0.17
C ILE A 49 1.54 4.00 0.84
N PHE A 50 0.91 2.93 0.38
CA PHE A 50 0.20 1.98 1.21
C PHE A 50 1.01 0.69 1.35
N LEU A 51 1.43 0.36 2.56
CA LEU A 51 2.21 -0.84 2.85
C LEU A 51 1.31 -1.90 3.50
N VAL A 52 1.24 -3.08 2.90
CA VAL A 52 0.55 -4.25 3.46
C VAL A 52 1.52 -5.42 3.60
N ALA A 53 1.54 -6.04 4.78
CA ALA A 53 2.25 -7.28 4.99
C ALA A 53 1.40 -8.46 4.51
N ILE A 54 1.68 -9.00 3.33
CA ILE A 54 0.85 -10.07 2.75
C ILE A 54 0.94 -11.38 3.52
N SER A 55 2.01 -11.58 4.29
CA SER A 55 2.15 -12.72 5.21
C SER A 55 1.12 -12.73 6.35
N GLU A 56 0.37 -11.66 6.58
CA GLU A 56 -0.57 -11.53 7.71
C GLU A 56 -2.00 -11.98 7.36
N TYR A 57 -2.19 -12.67 6.23
CA TYR A 57 -3.48 -13.14 5.72
C TYR A 57 -4.27 -14.03 6.69
N ASP A 58 -3.58 -14.72 7.59
CA ASP A 58 -4.15 -15.65 8.57
C ASP A 58 -4.08 -15.13 10.01
N GLN A 59 -3.76 -13.86 10.21
CA GLN A 59 -3.60 -13.24 11.53
C GLN A 59 -4.77 -12.31 11.86
N VAL A 60 -4.98 -12.08 13.16
CA VAL A 60 -5.97 -11.14 13.70
C VAL A 60 -5.30 -9.88 14.24
N LEU A 61 -6.04 -8.77 14.35
CA LEU A 61 -5.53 -7.53 14.92
C LEU A 61 -5.20 -7.73 16.40
N ILE A 62 -4.18 -7.01 16.88
CA ILE A 62 -3.83 -7.00 18.31
C ILE A 62 -4.90 -6.24 19.10
N GLU A 63 -5.44 -5.17 18.51
CA GLU A 63 -6.49 -4.35 19.12
C GLU A 63 -7.88 -5.00 19.10
N ASP A 64 -8.08 -6.03 18.27
CA ASP A 64 -9.35 -6.73 18.08
C ASP A 64 -9.15 -8.12 17.46
N GLU A 65 -9.09 -9.15 18.31
CA GLU A 65 -8.84 -10.54 17.90
C GLU A 65 -9.96 -11.14 17.04
N SER A 66 -11.11 -10.47 16.90
CA SER A 66 -12.19 -10.91 16.01
C SER A 66 -11.98 -10.50 14.55
N VAL A 67 -11.02 -9.61 14.29
CA VAL A 67 -10.81 -9.01 12.96
C VAL A 67 -9.53 -9.52 12.33
N ASN A 68 -9.65 -10.12 11.14
CA ASN A 68 -8.50 -10.53 10.33
C ASN A 68 -7.72 -9.30 9.81
N ARG A 69 -6.38 -9.34 9.91
CA ARG A 69 -5.48 -8.23 9.54
C ARG A 69 -5.55 -7.87 8.06
N MET A 70 -5.64 -8.86 7.18
CA MET A 70 -5.74 -8.63 5.74
C MET A 70 -7.10 -8.04 5.36
N GLN A 71 -8.18 -8.48 6.00
CA GLN A 71 -9.50 -7.89 5.79
C GLN A 71 -9.57 -6.43 6.28
N GLU A 72 -8.92 -6.13 7.41
CA GLU A 72 -8.75 -4.74 7.87
C GLU A 72 -7.95 -3.91 6.86
N ALA A 73 -6.83 -4.44 6.33
CA ALA A 73 -6.01 -3.75 5.35
C ALA A 73 -6.79 -3.46 4.05
N LEU A 74 -7.59 -4.41 3.55
CA LEU A 74 -8.48 -4.21 2.40
C LEU A 74 -9.52 -3.11 2.67
N THR A 75 -10.11 -3.12 3.86
CA THR A 75 -11.13 -2.13 4.27
C THR A 75 -10.51 -0.73 4.35
N LEU A 76 -9.32 -0.63 4.93
CA LEU A 76 -8.59 0.62 5.02
C LEU A 76 -8.18 1.11 3.63
N PHE A 77 -7.64 0.24 2.78
CA PHE A 77 -7.27 0.60 1.42
C PHE A 77 -8.47 1.10 0.60
N ASP A 78 -9.63 0.43 0.68
CA ASP A 78 -10.87 0.89 0.04
C ASP A 78 -11.24 2.32 0.48
N SER A 79 -11.15 2.59 1.78
CA SER A 79 -11.47 3.91 2.34
C SER A 79 -10.53 5.02 1.86
N ILE A 80 -9.23 4.73 1.70
CA ILE A 80 -8.23 5.68 1.20
C ILE A 80 -8.39 5.86 -0.31
N CYS A 81 -8.45 4.75 -1.04
CA CYS A 81 -8.51 4.73 -2.48
C CYS A 81 -9.74 5.46 -3.02
N ASN A 82 -10.86 5.35 -2.33
CA ASN A 82 -12.11 5.98 -2.72
C ASN A 82 -12.44 7.24 -1.89
N SER A 83 -11.47 7.78 -1.16
CA SER A 83 -11.63 9.03 -0.40
C SER A 83 -11.79 10.23 -1.32
N ARG A 84 -12.77 11.10 -1.01
CA ARG A 84 -12.95 12.39 -1.70
C ARG A 84 -11.74 13.32 -1.59
N TRP A 85 -10.89 13.12 -0.58
CA TRP A 85 -9.68 13.93 -0.39
C TRP A 85 -8.55 13.51 -1.32
N PHE A 86 -8.63 12.30 -1.89
CA PHE A 86 -7.56 11.69 -2.66
C PHE A 86 -7.97 11.39 -4.09
N VAL A 87 -9.00 12.04 -4.63
CA VAL A 87 -9.56 11.72 -5.96
C VAL A 87 -8.48 11.73 -7.05
N SER A 88 -7.62 12.74 -7.06
CA SER A 88 -6.50 12.88 -8.01
C SER A 88 -5.16 12.36 -7.47
N THR A 89 -5.11 11.81 -6.26
CA THR A 89 -3.87 11.31 -5.66
C THR A 89 -3.64 9.87 -6.09
N SER A 90 -2.47 9.62 -6.68
CA SER A 90 -2.05 8.27 -7.10
C SER A 90 -1.68 7.41 -5.89
N LEU A 91 -1.83 6.10 -6.03
CA LEU A 91 -1.49 5.13 -4.97
C LEU A 91 -0.29 4.29 -5.37
N ILE A 92 0.61 4.08 -4.42
CA ILE A 92 1.71 3.13 -4.50
C ILE A 92 1.43 2.04 -3.46
N LEU A 93 1.07 0.84 -3.91
CA LEU A 93 0.79 -0.31 -3.07
C LEU A 93 2.02 -1.22 -2.97
N PHE A 94 2.54 -1.35 -1.77
CA PHE A 94 3.58 -2.31 -1.44
C PHE A 94 3.02 -3.55 -0.77
N LEU A 95 3.17 -4.69 -1.45
CA LEU A 95 2.88 -6.02 -0.93
C LEU A 95 4.16 -6.58 -0.31
N ASN A 96 4.31 -6.40 1.00
CA ASN A 96 5.53 -6.66 1.76
C ASN A 96 5.50 -7.99 2.51
N LYS A 97 6.66 -8.40 3.03
CA LYS A 97 6.88 -9.69 3.71
C LYS A 97 6.61 -10.89 2.79
N VAL A 98 6.97 -10.74 1.51
CA VAL A 98 6.83 -11.78 0.48
C VAL A 98 7.59 -13.06 0.83
N ASP A 99 8.75 -12.90 1.46
CA ASP A 99 9.57 -13.97 2.03
C ASP A 99 8.76 -14.81 3.04
N LEU A 100 8.19 -14.17 4.05
CA LEU A 100 7.38 -14.84 5.06
C LEU A 100 6.08 -15.42 4.49
N PHE A 101 5.49 -14.75 3.50
CA PHE A 101 4.30 -15.25 2.81
C PHE A 101 4.59 -16.57 2.09
N LYS A 102 5.69 -16.65 1.33
CA LYS A 102 6.12 -17.88 0.64
C LYS A 102 6.30 -19.05 1.59
N GLU A 103 6.97 -18.83 2.70
CA GLU A 103 7.20 -19.86 3.73
C GLU A 103 5.87 -20.34 4.33
N LYS A 104 5.00 -19.39 4.68
CA LYS A 104 3.76 -19.64 5.41
C LYS A 104 2.72 -20.41 4.60
N LEU A 105 2.64 -20.21 3.28
CA LEU A 105 1.67 -20.91 2.43
C LEU A 105 1.71 -22.43 2.64
N SER A 106 2.91 -23.02 2.80
CA SER A 106 3.09 -24.46 3.00
C SER A 106 2.38 -25.04 4.23
N VAL A 107 2.21 -24.25 5.30
CA VAL A 107 1.63 -24.69 6.58
C VAL A 107 0.25 -24.10 6.86
N SER A 108 -0.06 -22.96 6.26
CA SER A 108 -1.33 -22.24 6.41
C SER A 108 -1.87 -21.89 5.02
N PRO A 109 -2.64 -22.78 4.37
CA PRO A 109 -3.14 -22.50 3.02
C PRO A 109 -4.00 -21.24 2.95
N LEU A 110 -3.82 -20.42 1.92
CA LEU A 110 -4.55 -19.15 1.75
C LEU A 110 -6.09 -19.34 1.78
N SER A 111 -6.57 -20.46 1.23
CA SER A 111 -8.00 -20.80 1.15
C SER A 111 -8.69 -20.91 2.52
N LYS A 112 -7.95 -21.15 3.61
CA LYS A 112 -8.51 -21.17 4.97
C LYS A 112 -9.01 -19.79 5.40
N SER A 113 -8.29 -18.74 5.03
CA SER A 113 -8.63 -17.34 5.35
C SER A 113 -9.42 -16.67 4.23
N PHE A 114 -9.29 -17.17 3.00
CA PHE A 114 -9.95 -16.67 1.80
C PHE A 114 -10.73 -17.79 1.10
N PRO A 115 -11.97 -18.10 1.54
CA PRO A 115 -12.73 -19.23 0.99
C PRO A 115 -13.04 -19.14 -0.51
N ASN A 116 -13.03 -17.93 -1.07
CA ASN A 116 -13.22 -17.69 -2.50
C ASN A 116 -11.94 -17.90 -3.33
N TYR A 117 -10.81 -18.18 -2.69
CA TYR A 117 -9.56 -18.51 -3.37
C TYR A 117 -9.55 -19.99 -3.76
N THR A 118 -9.57 -20.24 -5.07
CA THR A 118 -9.58 -21.59 -5.66
C THR A 118 -8.26 -21.98 -6.34
N GLY A 119 -7.27 -21.09 -6.30
CA GLY A 119 -5.95 -21.33 -6.88
C GLY A 119 -5.10 -22.29 -6.06
N ASP A 120 -4.00 -22.74 -6.65
CA ASP A 120 -3.04 -23.62 -5.98
C ASP A 120 -2.38 -22.92 -4.79
N ASN A 121 -1.92 -23.69 -3.82
CA ASN A 121 -1.22 -23.17 -2.65
C ASN A 121 0.26 -22.84 -2.96
N LEU A 122 0.49 -22.20 -4.10
CA LEU A 122 1.79 -21.74 -4.59
C LEU A 122 1.87 -20.22 -4.47
N PHE A 123 3.10 -19.70 -4.49
CA PHE A 123 3.33 -18.27 -4.30
C PHE A 123 2.63 -17.41 -5.35
N GLU A 124 2.85 -17.70 -6.63
CA GLU A 124 2.40 -16.84 -7.73
C GLU A 124 0.87 -16.70 -7.75
N PRO A 125 0.07 -17.79 -7.71
CA PRO A 125 -1.39 -17.66 -7.73
C PRO A 125 -1.95 -16.99 -6.46
N ALA A 126 -1.34 -17.24 -5.30
CA ALA A 126 -1.78 -16.69 -4.03
C ALA A 126 -1.45 -15.19 -3.91
N ALA A 127 -0.25 -14.79 -4.34
CA ALA A 127 0.19 -13.40 -4.37
C ALA A 127 -0.63 -12.58 -5.38
N ASP A 128 -0.88 -13.15 -6.56
CA ASP A 128 -1.70 -12.53 -7.60
C ASP A 128 -3.15 -12.35 -7.12
N TYR A 129 -3.72 -13.34 -6.43
CA TYR A 129 -5.04 -13.21 -5.82
C TYR A 129 -5.10 -12.04 -4.82
N ILE A 130 -4.15 -11.93 -3.89
CA ILE A 130 -4.12 -10.84 -2.91
C ILE A 130 -3.97 -9.50 -3.63
N LEU A 131 -3.07 -9.39 -4.61
CA LEU A 131 -2.89 -8.20 -5.44
C LEU A 131 -4.20 -7.78 -6.10
N HIS A 132 -4.89 -8.71 -6.76
CA HIS A 132 -6.17 -8.44 -7.41
C HIS A 132 -7.23 -7.96 -6.43
N ARG A 133 -7.29 -8.52 -5.22
CA ARG A 133 -8.21 -8.07 -4.17
C ARG A 133 -8.01 -6.61 -3.77
N PHE A 134 -6.78 -6.09 -3.80
CA PHE A 134 -6.51 -4.68 -3.57
C PHE A 134 -6.84 -3.82 -4.79
N VAL A 135 -6.30 -4.18 -5.96
CA VAL A 135 -6.46 -3.38 -7.18
C VAL A 135 -7.94 -3.25 -7.58
N SER A 136 -8.75 -4.29 -7.36
CA SER A 136 -10.20 -4.26 -7.64
C SER A 136 -10.99 -3.27 -6.78
N LEU A 137 -10.41 -2.75 -5.70
CA LEU A 137 -11.06 -1.74 -4.84
C LEU A 137 -10.98 -0.34 -5.43
N ASN A 138 -10.12 -0.11 -6.42
CA ASN A 138 -10.07 1.17 -7.12
C ASN A 138 -11.30 1.33 -8.03
N ARG A 139 -12.17 2.28 -7.70
CA ARG A 139 -13.40 2.56 -8.47
C ARG A 139 -13.24 3.72 -9.45
N SER A 140 -12.04 4.28 -9.55
CA SER A 140 -11.74 5.39 -10.45
C SER A 140 -11.04 4.88 -11.71
N ASP A 141 -11.59 5.24 -12.87
CA ASP A 141 -11.02 4.88 -14.17
C ASP A 141 -9.73 5.65 -14.49
N THR A 142 -9.45 6.72 -13.75
CA THR A 142 -8.30 7.63 -14.00
C THR A 142 -7.22 7.53 -12.93
N LYS A 143 -7.53 6.94 -11.76
CA LYS A 143 -6.55 6.76 -10.70
C LYS A 143 -5.67 5.55 -10.98
N HIS A 144 -4.36 5.77 -10.99
CA HIS A 144 -3.39 4.69 -11.09
C HIS A 144 -3.01 4.14 -9.71
N VAL A 145 -2.94 2.81 -9.63
CA VAL A 145 -2.39 2.07 -8.49
C VAL A 145 -1.11 1.38 -8.94
N TYR A 146 0.04 1.95 -8.59
CA TYR A 146 1.36 1.36 -8.83
C TYR A 146 1.58 0.27 -7.80
N THR A 147 1.96 -0.93 -8.22
CA THR A 147 2.07 -2.09 -7.31
C THR A 147 3.48 -2.66 -7.34
N HIS A 148 3.98 -3.07 -6.17
CA HIS A 148 5.28 -3.72 -6.08
C HIS A 148 5.33 -4.71 -4.92
N PHE A 149 5.88 -5.89 -5.20
CA PHE A 149 6.16 -6.91 -4.20
C PHE A 149 7.49 -6.61 -3.54
N THR A 150 7.53 -6.62 -2.21
CA THR A 150 8.71 -6.24 -1.43
C THR A 150 9.04 -7.29 -0.37
N CYS A 151 10.31 -7.44 -0.07
CA CYS A 151 10.78 -8.11 1.14
C CYS A 151 11.61 -7.14 1.98
N ALA A 152 11.79 -7.47 3.26
CA ALA A 152 12.41 -6.58 4.24
C ALA A 152 13.87 -6.19 3.89
N THR A 153 14.53 -6.99 3.04
CA THR A 153 15.89 -6.80 2.53
C THR A 153 15.96 -6.15 1.15
N ASP A 154 14.82 -5.85 0.52
CA ASP A 154 14.80 -5.27 -0.81
C ASP A 154 15.24 -3.80 -0.77
N THR A 155 16.45 -3.53 -1.26
CA THR A 155 17.02 -2.18 -1.38
C THR A 155 16.48 -1.41 -2.60
N LEU A 156 15.67 -2.04 -3.46
CA LEU A 156 15.13 -1.42 -4.68
C LEU A 156 13.83 -0.64 -4.44
N GLN A 157 13.25 -0.72 -3.25
CA GLN A 157 11.99 -0.05 -2.90
C GLN A 157 12.03 1.44 -3.22
N ILE A 158 13.11 2.13 -2.85
CA ILE A 158 13.21 3.57 -3.09
C ILE A 158 13.28 3.91 -4.58
N LYS A 159 13.94 3.07 -5.39
CA LYS A 159 14.00 3.27 -6.84
C LYS A 159 12.61 3.12 -7.47
N PHE A 160 11.81 2.17 -6.99
CA PHE A 160 10.43 2.01 -7.42
C PHE A 160 9.59 3.24 -7.05
N VAL A 161 9.69 3.73 -5.80
CA VAL A 161 8.99 4.96 -5.38
C VAL A 161 9.36 6.13 -6.27
N MET A 162 10.66 6.35 -6.52
CA MET A 162 11.11 7.44 -7.39
C MET A 162 10.57 7.32 -8.81
N ALA A 163 10.60 6.11 -9.40
CA ALA A 163 10.09 5.88 -10.74
C ALA A 163 8.58 6.14 -10.83
N ALA A 164 7.80 5.64 -9.86
CA ALA A 164 6.37 5.88 -9.80
C ALA A 164 6.04 7.38 -9.63
N VAL A 165 6.74 8.09 -8.74
CA VAL A 165 6.55 9.54 -8.55
C VAL A 165 6.87 10.33 -9.82
N ASN A 166 7.96 9.98 -10.52
CA ASN A 166 8.30 10.63 -11.78
C ASN A 166 7.23 10.39 -12.86
N ASP A 167 6.72 9.17 -12.97
CA ASP A 167 5.64 8.85 -13.92
C ASP A 167 4.36 9.64 -13.60
N ILE A 168 3.98 9.73 -12.33
CA ILE A 168 2.83 10.54 -11.88
C ILE A 168 3.00 12.02 -12.29
N ILE A 169 4.19 12.59 -12.07
CA ILE A 169 4.47 13.99 -12.42
C ILE A 169 4.41 14.20 -13.94
N VAL A 170 4.99 13.29 -14.72
CA VAL A 170 4.96 13.36 -16.19
C VAL A 170 3.53 13.25 -16.70
N HIS A 171 2.74 12.31 -16.18
CA HIS A 171 1.35 12.11 -16.57
C HIS A 171 0.49 13.34 -16.25
N GLU A 172 0.67 13.94 -15.07
CA GLU A 172 -0.05 15.16 -14.70
C GLU A 172 0.34 16.35 -15.59
N ASN A 173 1.63 16.53 -15.89
CA ASN A 173 2.10 17.57 -16.79
C ASN A 173 1.54 17.41 -18.21
N LEU A 174 1.50 16.17 -18.73
CA LEU A 174 0.92 15.87 -20.04
C LEU A 174 -0.59 16.12 -20.07
N ARG A 175 -1.31 15.78 -19.00
CA ARG A 175 -2.74 16.09 -18.86
C ARG A 175 -2.99 17.60 -18.84
N GLN A 176 -2.19 18.36 -18.08
CA GLN A 176 -2.28 19.82 -18.04
C GLN A 176 -1.95 20.48 -19.38
N ALA A 177 -1.05 19.89 -20.17
CA ALA A 177 -0.73 20.32 -21.51
C ALA A 177 -1.80 19.94 -22.56
N GLY A 178 -2.86 19.22 -22.18
CA GLY A 178 -3.92 18.75 -23.09
C GLY A 178 -3.48 17.60 -24.01
N LEU A 179 -2.40 16.91 -23.66
CA LEU A 179 -1.82 15.80 -24.44
C LEU A 179 -2.33 14.42 -24.00
N LEU A 180 -3.02 14.35 -22.86
CA LEU A 180 -3.76 13.18 -22.37
C LEU A 180 -5.21 13.60 -22.13
N GLY A 181 -6.15 12.84 -22.72
CA GLY A 181 -7.60 13.06 -22.65
C GLY A 181 -8.26 12.26 -21.53
#